data_AF-A0A529MNI7-F1
#
_entry.id   AF-A0A529MNI7-F1
#
_cell.length_a   1.000
_cell.length_b   1.000
_cell.length_c   1.000
_cell.angle_alpha   90.00
_cell.angle_beta   90.00
_cell.angle_gamma   90.00
#
_symmetry.space_group_name_H-M   'P 1'
#
loop_
_entity.id
_entity.type
_entity.pdbx_description
1 polymer ?
#
loop_
_entity_poly.entity_id
_entity_poly.type
_entity_poly.pdbx_seq_one_letter_code
_entity_poly.pdbx_strand_id
1 'polypeptide(L)'
;VLMMLASVGIQIGPLIAGAGVVGVAVGFGAQTLVKDVISGVFYLLDDAFRVGEYISSGSYRGTVESFSLRSVKLRHHRGPLFTIPFGELGAVQNQSRDWVTDKFNITVGYDTDIEFARKLIKRIG
;
A
#
# COMPACT_ATOMS: atom_id res chain seq x y z
N VAL A 1 29.71 22.83 20.86
CA VAL A 1 30.67 21.89 21.48
C VAL A 1 31.84 21.55 20.55
N LEU A 2 31.63 20.99 19.35
CA LEU A 2 32.71 20.68 18.39
C LEU A 2 33.59 21.90 18.02
N MET A 3 32.97 23.07 17.82
CA MET A 3 33.70 24.32 17.58
C MET A 3 34.56 24.78 18.77
N MET A 4 34.18 24.44 20.00
CA MET A 4 35.00 24.75 21.19
C MET A 4 36.20 23.80 21.30
N LEU A 5 36.02 22.50 21.02
CA LEU A 5 37.12 21.53 21.01
C LEU A 5 38.19 21.87 19.97
N ALA A 6 37.78 22.34 18.79
CA ALA A 6 38.70 22.83 17.76
C ALA A 6 39.52 24.04 18.21
N SER A 7 38.91 24.96 19.00
CA SER A 7 39.60 26.14 19.52
C SER A 7 40.67 25.84 20.59
N VAL A 8 40.62 24.66 21.23
CA VAL A 8 41.59 24.18 22.22
C VAL A 8 42.67 23.28 21.59
N GLY A 9 42.73 23.20 20.26
CA GLY A 9 43.76 22.45 19.52
C GLY A 9 43.49 20.95 19.37
N ILE A 10 42.30 20.47 19.71
CA ILE A 10 41.92 19.07 19.49
C ILE A 10 41.53 18.87 18.01
N GLN A 11 42.10 17.85 17.37
CA GLN A 11 41.74 17.49 16.00
C GLN A 11 40.31 16.93 15.96
N ILE A 12 39.39 17.71 15.41
CA ILE A 12 37.97 17.35 15.26
C ILE A 12 37.69 16.39 14.09
N GLY A 13 38.67 16.18 13.19
CA GLY A 13 38.54 15.32 12.01
C GLY A 13 38.07 13.90 12.35
N PRO A 14 38.74 13.17 13.26
CA PRO A 14 38.31 11.83 13.69
C PRO A 14 36.93 11.81 14.36
N LEU A 15 36.58 12.87 15.08
CA LEU A 15 35.29 12.97 15.78
C LEU A 15 34.13 13.20 14.81
N ILE A 16 34.34 14.04 13.80
CA ILE A 16 33.38 14.25 12.68
C ILE A 16 33.27 12.97 11.85
N ALA A 17 34.40 12.30 11.57
CA ALA A 17 34.39 11.04 10.84
C ALA A 17 33.59 9.96 11.58
N GLY A 18 33.80 9.81 12.90
CA GLY A 18 33.01 8.89 13.74
C GLY A 18 31.53 9.24 13.79
N ALA A 19 31.20 10.52 13.99
CA ALA A 19 29.81 10.99 13.97
C ALA A 19 29.15 10.78 12.59
N GLY A 20 29.91 10.92 11.50
CA GLY A 20 29.44 10.66 10.13
C GLY A 20 29.05 9.20 9.91
N VAL A 21 29.89 8.25 10.35
CA VAL A 21 29.59 6.81 10.26
C VAL A 21 28.34 6.45 11.08
N VAL A 22 28.21 6.99 12.29
CA VAL A 22 27.01 6.80 13.12
C VAL A 22 25.77 7.40 12.46
N GLY A 23 25.88 8.60 11.88
CA GLY A 23 24.80 9.25 11.16
C GLY A 23 24.31 8.44 9.96
N VAL A 24 25.24 7.85 9.19
CA VAL A 24 24.93 6.96 8.06
C VAL A 24 24.22 5.69 8.54
N ALA A 25 24.70 5.07 9.63
CA ALA A 25 24.06 3.88 10.20
C ALA A 25 22.62 4.15 10.65
N VAL A 26 22.38 5.30 11.31
CA VAL A 26 21.02 5.73 11.69
C VAL A 26 20.16 6.00 10.47
N GLY A 27 20.72 6.65 9.44
CA GLY A 27 20.01 6.93 8.18
C GLY A 27 19.53 5.65 7.48
N PHE A 28 20.39 4.64 7.40
CA PHE A 28 20.00 3.34 6.84
C PHE A 28 18.97 2.61 7.70
N GLY A 29 19.07 2.68 9.03
CA GLY A 29 18.07 2.09 9.93
C GLY A 29 16.69 2.76 9.85
N ALA A 30 16.66 4.06 9.62
CA ALA A 30 15.42 4.85 9.54
C ALA A 30 14.81 4.89 8.12
N GLN A 31 15.51 4.41 7.10
CA GLN A 31 15.11 4.54 5.69
C GLN A 31 13.71 3.96 5.42
N THR A 32 13.39 2.80 5.99
CA THR A 32 12.09 2.14 5.80
C THR A 32 10.95 2.93 6.45
N LEU A 33 11.18 3.49 7.63
CA LEU A 33 10.19 4.34 8.31
C LEU A 33 9.88 5.60 7.51
N VAL A 34 10.92 6.26 7.00
CA VAL A 34 10.75 7.46 6.18
C VAL A 34 10.00 7.13 4.89
N LYS A 35 10.33 6.00 4.24
CA LYS A 35 9.61 5.50 3.07
C LYS A 35 8.13 5.29 3.38
N ASP A 36 7.79 4.60 4.47
CA ASP A 36 6.41 4.34 4.85
C ASP A 36 5.60 5.62 5.07
N VAL A 37 6.17 6.59 5.79
CA VAL A 37 5.47 7.86 6.08
C VAL A 37 5.22 8.65 4.81
N ILE A 38 6.24 8.81 3.96
CA ILE A 38 6.11 9.56 2.71
C ILE A 38 5.12 8.87 1.76
N SER A 39 5.24 7.54 1.59
CA SER A 39 4.29 6.77 0.77
C SER A 39 2.86 6.90 1.29
N GLY A 40 2.65 6.83 2.62
CA GLY A 40 1.34 7.03 3.24
C GLY A 40 0.72 8.38 2.91
N VAL A 41 1.51 9.47 2.99
CA VAL A 41 1.06 10.82 2.64
C VAL A 41 0.61 10.89 1.18
N PHE A 42 1.37 10.31 0.24
CA PHE A 42 0.97 10.30 -1.18
C PHE A 42 -0.31 9.51 -1.43
N TYR A 43 -0.50 8.34 -0.80
CA TYR A 43 -1.77 7.62 -0.94
C TYR A 43 -2.98 8.43 -0.48
N LEU A 44 -2.82 9.23 0.59
CA LEU A 44 -3.88 10.11 1.08
C LEU A 44 -4.10 11.32 0.16
N LEU A 45 -3.03 11.94 -0.35
CA LEU A 45 -3.11 13.08 -1.25
C LEU A 45 -3.74 12.71 -2.60
N ASP A 46 -3.38 11.54 -3.14
CA ASP A 46 -3.96 11.01 -4.38
C ASP A 46 -5.35 10.39 -4.15
N ASP A 47 -5.84 10.39 -2.91
CA ASP A 47 -7.08 9.74 -2.47
C ASP A 47 -7.18 8.30 -3.00
N ALA A 48 -6.08 7.54 -3.02
CA ALA A 48 -6.03 6.24 -3.68
C ALA A 48 -7.09 5.24 -3.14
N PHE A 49 -7.41 5.35 -1.86
CA PHE A 49 -8.44 4.57 -1.19
C PHE A 49 -8.89 5.21 0.12
N ARG A 50 -10.10 4.85 0.57
CA ARG A 50 -10.73 5.32 1.82
C ARG A 50 -11.11 4.16 2.72
N VAL A 51 -11.35 4.45 4.00
CA VAL A 51 -11.91 3.46 4.94
C VAL A 51 -13.25 2.96 4.41
N GLY A 52 -13.45 1.65 4.41
CA GLY A 52 -14.65 0.99 3.90
C GLY A 52 -14.58 0.55 2.44
N GLU A 53 -13.60 1.02 1.66
CA GLU A 53 -13.44 0.59 0.26
C GLU A 53 -12.72 -0.76 0.17
N TYR A 54 -13.06 -1.55 -0.85
CA TYR A 54 -12.42 -2.83 -1.11
C TYR A 54 -11.26 -2.65 -2.09
N ILE A 55 -10.05 -2.95 -1.62
CA ILE A 55 -8.82 -2.75 -2.40
C ILE A 55 -8.04 -4.05 -2.56
N SER A 56 -7.29 -4.14 -3.64
CA SER A 56 -6.31 -5.19 -3.92
C SER A 56 -4.95 -4.55 -4.17
N SER A 57 -3.93 -4.97 -3.44
CA SER A 57 -2.56 -4.49 -3.59
C SER A 57 -1.60 -5.67 -3.58
N GLY A 58 -1.05 -6.01 -4.75
CA GLY A 58 -0.27 -7.23 -4.93
C GLY A 58 -1.04 -8.47 -4.47
N SER A 59 -0.47 -9.20 -3.50
CA SER A 59 -1.08 -10.41 -2.90
C SER A 59 -2.10 -10.12 -1.80
N TYR A 60 -2.24 -8.85 -1.38
CA TYR A 60 -3.15 -8.45 -0.33
C TYR A 60 -4.47 -7.99 -0.91
N ARG A 61 -5.58 -8.45 -0.35
CA ARG A 61 -6.92 -8.02 -0.76
C ARG A 61 -7.86 -7.97 0.42
N GLY A 62 -8.67 -6.92 0.49
CA GLY A 62 -9.62 -6.74 1.58
C GLY A 62 -10.23 -5.36 1.63
N THR A 63 -11.18 -5.22 2.53
CA THR A 63 -11.78 -3.92 2.87
C THR A 63 -10.83 -3.14 3.78
N VAL A 64 -10.65 -1.87 3.50
CA VAL A 64 -9.85 -0.98 4.35
C VAL A 64 -10.59 -0.74 5.66
N GLU A 65 -10.08 -1.27 6.78
CA GLU A 65 -10.68 -1.05 8.11
C GLU A 65 -10.18 0.24 8.76
N SER A 66 -8.89 0.52 8.64
CA SER A 66 -8.25 1.71 9.19
C SER A 66 -6.83 1.85 8.67
N PHE A 67 -6.25 3.04 8.87
CA PHE A 67 -4.84 3.30 8.60
C PHE A 67 -4.21 4.00 9.80
N SER A 68 -2.91 3.79 9.97
CA SER A 68 -2.03 4.45 10.92
C SER A 68 -1.06 5.35 10.16
N LEU A 69 -0.11 5.99 10.86
CA LEU A 69 0.88 6.85 10.21
C LEU A 69 1.80 6.10 9.21
N ARG A 70 2.02 4.79 9.39
CA ARG A 70 2.97 4.00 8.59
C ARG A 70 2.36 2.80 7.86
N SER A 71 1.11 2.47 8.13
CA SER A 71 0.51 1.22 7.65
C SER A 71 -0.99 1.30 7.48
N VAL A 72 -1.53 0.42 6.63
CA VAL A 72 -2.96 0.21 6.43
C VAL A 72 -3.39 -1.16 6.93
N LYS A 73 -4.63 -1.26 7.41
CA LYS A 73 -5.26 -2.51 7.83
C LYS A 73 -6.33 -2.93 6.84
N LEU A 74 -6.15 -4.10 6.22
CA LEU A 74 -7.10 -4.67 5.24
C LEU A 74 -7.73 -5.95 5.78
N ARG A 75 -9.06 -5.95 5.91
CA ARG A 75 -9.82 -7.14 6.29
C ARG A 75 -10.18 -7.94 5.05
N HIS A 76 -9.63 -9.14 4.93
CA HIS A 76 -10.05 -10.05 3.90
C HIS A 76 -11.49 -10.50 4.15
N HIS A 77 -12.26 -10.71 3.09
CA HIS A 77 -13.63 -11.24 3.18
C HIS A 77 -13.74 -12.64 3.81
N ARG A 78 -12.60 -13.30 4.08
CA ARG A 78 -12.51 -14.61 4.74
C ARG A 78 -12.24 -14.49 6.26
N GLY A 79 -12.04 -13.27 6.78
CA GLY A 79 -11.76 -13.00 8.19
C GLY A 79 -10.36 -12.46 8.54
N PRO A 80 -9.25 -12.87 7.89
CA PRO A 80 -7.91 -12.38 8.23
C PRO A 80 -7.76 -10.86 8.10
N LEU A 81 -6.95 -10.26 8.99
CA LEU A 81 -6.56 -8.85 8.93
C LEU A 81 -5.10 -8.73 8.51
N PHE A 82 -4.85 -8.09 7.38
CA PHE A 82 -3.51 -7.71 6.96
C PHE A 82 -3.14 -6.35 7.54
N THR A 83 -1.95 -6.22 8.12
CA THR A 83 -1.36 -4.91 8.46
C THR A 83 -0.15 -4.70 7.56
N ILE A 84 -0.26 -3.76 6.63
CA ILE A 84 0.71 -3.60 5.54
C ILE A 84 1.37 -2.23 5.66
N PRO A 85 2.70 -2.14 5.76
CA PRO A 85 3.42 -0.87 5.69
C PRO A 85 3.22 -0.19 4.34
N PHE A 86 3.09 1.14 4.31
CA PHE A 86 2.84 1.85 3.05
C PHE A 86 3.99 1.71 2.04
N GLY A 87 5.23 1.60 2.51
CA GLY A 87 6.39 1.39 1.66
C GLY A 87 6.41 0.01 0.97
N GLU A 88 5.58 -0.93 1.39
CA GLU A 88 5.40 -2.26 0.79
C GLU A 88 4.07 -2.43 0.05
N LEU A 89 3.12 -1.50 0.22
CA LEU A 89 1.78 -1.63 -0.33
C LEU A 89 1.80 -1.69 -1.87
N GLY A 90 2.57 -0.81 -2.53
CA GLY A 90 2.75 -0.81 -3.98
C GLY A 90 1.53 -0.30 -4.76
N ALA A 91 1.31 -0.81 -5.96
CA ALA A 91 0.18 -0.37 -6.78
C ALA A 91 -1.16 -0.88 -6.19
N VAL A 92 -2.06 0.06 -5.88
CA VAL A 92 -3.39 -0.24 -5.33
C VAL A 92 -4.43 -0.26 -6.45
N GLN A 93 -5.21 -1.34 -6.50
CA GLN A 93 -6.41 -1.45 -7.33
C GLN A 93 -7.63 -1.26 -6.45
N ASN A 94 -8.34 -0.15 -6.64
CA ASN A 94 -9.60 0.11 -5.96
C ASN A 94 -10.74 -0.56 -6.75
N GLN A 95 -11.42 -1.52 -6.13
CA GLN A 95 -12.52 -2.25 -6.77
C GLN A 95 -13.90 -1.68 -6.41
N SER A 96 -13.95 -0.60 -5.63
CA SER A 96 -15.20 -0.01 -5.13
C SER A 96 -15.47 1.39 -5.68
N ARG A 97 -14.56 1.94 -6.48
CA ARG A 97 -14.65 3.34 -6.93
C ARG A 97 -15.08 3.47 -8.40
N ASP A 98 -15.86 4.50 -8.66
CA ASP A 98 -16.43 4.91 -9.96
C ASP A 98 -17.39 3.89 -10.59
N TRP A 99 -16.87 2.85 -11.22
CA TRP A 99 -17.66 1.84 -11.92
C TRP A 99 -17.06 0.46 -11.68
N VAL A 100 -17.94 -0.50 -11.44
CA VAL A 100 -17.58 -1.91 -11.21
C VAL A 100 -18.19 -2.74 -12.33
N THR A 101 -17.39 -3.60 -12.95
CA THR A 101 -17.85 -4.53 -13.99
C THR A 101 -17.70 -5.95 -13.50
N ASP A 102 -18.82 -6.60 -13.27
CA ASP A 102 -18.87 -8.03 -12.96
C ASP A 102 -19.12 -8.84 -14.24
N LYS A 103 -18.22 -9.78 -14.53
CA LYS A 103 -18.35 -10.69 -15.66
C LYS A 103 -18.91 -12.02 -15.19
N PHE A 104 -20.12 -12.34 -15.63
CA PHE A 104 -20.76 -13.64 -15.36
C PHE A 104 -20.43 -14.61 -16.49
N ASN A 105 -19.77 -15.72 -16.16
CA ASN A 105 -19.59 -16.85 -17.07
C ASN A 105 -20.73 -17.83 -16.86
N ILE A 106 -21.64 -17.90 -17.82
CA ILE A 106 -22.78 -18.82 -17.80
C ILE A 106 -22.44 -20.02 -18.67
N THR A 107 -22.40 -21.21 -18.06
CA THR A 107 -22.23 -22.47 -18.78
C THR A 107 -23.59 -23.07 -19.08
N VAL A 108 -23.84 -23.44 -20.34
CA VAL A 108 -25.07 -24.09 -20.81
C VAL A 108 -24.79 -25.52 -21.26
N GLY A 109 -25.81 -26.39 -21.23
CA GLY A 109 -25.69 -27.76 -21.72
C GLY A 109 -25.40 -27.81 -23.23
N TYR A 110 -24.72 -28.86 -23.69
CA TYR A 110 -24.36 -29.00 -25.12
C TYR A 110 -25.58 -29.11 -26.05
N ASP A 111 -26.70 -29.58 -25.50
CA ASP A 111 -28.01 -29.73 -26.14
C ASP A 111 -28.86 -28.44 -26.10
N THR A 112 -28.37 -27.39 -25.41
CA THR A 112 -29.10 -26.14 -25.25
C THR A 112 -28.99 -25.27 -26.50
N ASP A 113 -30.11 -24.75 -26.99
CA ASP A 113 -30.13 -23.75 -28.05
C ASP A 113 -29.49 -22.43 -27.58
N ILE A 114 -28.33 -22.12 -28.17
CA ILE A 114 -27.52 -20.94 -27.89
C ILE A 114 -28.27 -19.65 -28.23
N GLU A 115 -29.10 -19.63 -29.28
CA GLU A 115 -29.87 -18.44 -29.64
C GLU A 115 -30.95 -18.13 -28.61
N PHE A 116 -31.67 -19.17 -28.18
CA PHE A 116 -32.66 -19.06 -27.12
C PHE A 116 -32.02 -18.59 -25.81
N ALA A 117 -30.89 -19.20 -25.40
CA ALA A 117 -30.15 -18.81 -24.22
C ALA A 117 -29.66 -17.34 -24.27
N ARG A 118 -29.10 -16.91 -25.42
CA ARG A 118 -28.66 -15.53 -25.61
C ARG A 118 -29.81 -14.52 -25.52
N LYS A 119 -30.97 -14.83 -26.13
CA LYS A 119 -32.17 -13.98 -26.05
C LYS A 119 -32.68 -13.87 -24.62
N LEU A 120 -32.65 -14.97 -23.86
CA LEU A 120 -33.05 -14.99 -22.47
C LEU A 120 -32.13 -14.10 -21.61
N ILE A 121 -30.80 -14.26 -21.76
CA ILE A 121 -29.80 -13.49 -21.00
C ILE A 121 -29.94 -11.99 -21.28
N LYS A 122 -30.09 -11.59 -22.56
CA LYS A 122 -30.32 -10.20 -22.98
C LYS A 122 -31.65 -9.59 -22.52
N ARG A 123 -32.60 -10.41 -22.05
CA ARG A 123 -33.87 -9.94 -21.51
C ARG A 123 -33.79 -9.72 -19.99
N ILE A 124 -32.92 -10.47 -19.30
CA ILE A 124 -32.75 -10.40 -17.85
C ILE A 124 -31.77 -9.29 -17.46
N GLY A 125 -30.67 -9.15 -18.20
CA GLY A 125 -29.74 -8.02 -18.08
C GLY A 125 -30.06 -6.94 -19.11
#